data_AF-A0A920A883-F1
#
_entry.id   AF-A0A920A883-F1
#
_cell.length_a   1.000
_cell.length_b   1.000
_cell.length_c   1.000
_cell.angle_alpha   90.00
_cell.angle_beta   90.00
_cell.angle_gamma   90.00
#
_symmetry.space_group_name_H-M   'P 1'
#
loop_
_entity.id
_entity.type
_entity.pdbx_description
1 polymer ?
#
loop_
_entity_poly.entity_id
_entity_poly.type
_entity_poly.pdbx_seq_one_letter_code
_entity_poly.pdbx_strand_id
1 'polypeptide(L)'
;MRQLDATITAKRPLRFFAYAWGECLTCPRNPNPAWLGCCRLGFAVNPEFRVCSGAQELLAHWQDIEARRALLGYDVDGMVYKVDALDYQNRLGFVSRAPRWAIAHKFPAEQATTVLQDIDIQVGRTGALRRLPN
;
A
#
# COMPACT_ATOMS: atom_id res chain seq x y z
N MET A 1 14.18 8.84 8.50
CA MET A 1 12.92 8.67 9.26
C MET A 1 13.23 8.28 10.71
N ARG A 2 13.63 7.04 11.02
CA ARG A 2 14.02 6.65 12.40
C ARG A 2 15.48 6.96 12.69
N GLN A 3 15.84 8.24 12.65
CA GLN A 3 17.16 8.73 13.06
C GLN A 3 16.91 9.70 14.21
N LEU A 4 17.72 9.61 15.26
CA LEU A 4 17.63 10.54 16.39
C LEU A 4 17.97 11.97 15.95
N ASP A 5 18.98 12.10 15.08
CA ASP A 5 19.33 13.36 14.44
C ASP A 5 18.59 13.52 13.10
N ALA A 6 17.76 14.57 13.01
CA ALA A 6 16.99 14.91 11.83
C ALA A 6 17.87 15.34 10.64
N THR A 7 19.07 15.89 10.88
CA THR A 7 19.98 16.35 9.82
C THR A 7 20.46 15.19 8.94
N ILE A 8 20.57 13.99 9.51
CA ILE A 8 20.89 12.76 8.78
C ILE A 8 19.75 12.40 7.82
N THR A 9 18.51 12.56 8.26
CA THR A 9 17.33 12.31 7.41
C THR A 9 17.22 13.38 6.31
N ALA A 10 17.54 14.63 6.61
CA ALA A 10 17.49 15.74 5.65
C ALA A 10 18.47 15.56 4.46
N LYS A 11 19.59 14.86 4.65
CA LYS A 11 20.56 14.55 3.59
C LYS A 11 20.08 13.46 2.62
N ARG A 12 18.97 12.77 2.91
CA ARG A 12 18.43 11.69 2.06
C ARG A 12 17.34 12.26 1.14
N PRO A 13 17.27 11.85 -0.15
CA PRO A 13 16.28 12.37 -1.10
C PRO A 13 14.89 11.75 -0.88
N LEU A 14 14.35 11.86 0.34
CA LEU A 14 13.06 11.30 0.69
C LEU A 14 11.93 12.06 -0.03
N ARG A 15 10.91 11.31 -0.43
CA ARG A 15 9.69 11.79 -1.08
C ARG A 15 8.49 11.09 -0.43
N PHE A 16 7.31 11.69 -0.58
CA PHE A 16 6.08 11.22 0.05
C PHE A 16 4.90 11.39 -0.91
N PHE A 17 3.99 10.41 -0.89
CA PHE A 17 2.69 10.51 -1.54
C PHE A 17 1.57 10.34 -0.51
N ALA A 18 0.66 11.31 -0.45
CA ALA A 18 -0.57 11.20 0.31
C ALA A 18 -1.55 10.26 -0.40
N TYR A 19 -2.24 9.40 0.36
CA TYR A 19 -3.10 8.36 -0.20
C TYR A 19 -4.44 8.15 0.51
N ALA A 20 -4.67 8.77 1.68
CA ALA A 20 -5.90 8.62 2.45
C ALA A 20 -6.03 9.76 3.48
N TRP A 21 -7.26 9.94 3.98
CA TRP A 21 -7.53 10.74 5.16
C TRP A 21 -7.26 9.96 6.44
N GLY A 22 -6.80 10.67 7.48
CA GLY A 22 -6.78 10.18 8.85
C GLY A 22 -7.96 10.74 9.65
N GLU A 23 -7.72 11.05 10.91
CA GLU A 23 -8.70 11.74 11.76
C GLU A 23 -8.96 13.16 11.21
N CYS A 24 -10.23 13.53 11.09
CA CYS A 24 -10.68 14.84 10.60
C CYS A 24 -11.80 15.36 11.49
N LEU A 25 -11.51 16.38 12.31
CA LEU A 25 -12.48 17.03 13.20
C LEU A 25 -13.65 17.65 12.42
N THR A 26 -13.33 18.24 11.27
CA THR A 26 -14.31 18.75 10.30
C THR A 26 -13.92 18.19 8.94
N CYS A 27 -14.24 16.93 8.68
CA CYS A 27 -14.07 16.39 7.34
C CYS A 27 -15.02 17.18 6.43
N PRO A 28 -14.53 17.94 5.43
CA PRO A 28 -15.42 18.52 4.46
C PRO A 28 -16.22 17.35 3.90
N ARG A 29 -17.55 17.48 3.90
CA ARG A 29 -18.47 16.53 3.29
C ARG A 29 -18.28 16.62 1.77
N ASN A 30 -17.08 16.27 1.33
CA ASN A 30 -16.58 16.55 0.02
C ASN A 30 -17.00 15.34 -0.81
N PRO A 31 -17.83 15.50 -1.84
CA PRO A 31 -18.18 14.42 -2.75
C PRO A 31 -16.96 13.96 -3.58
N ASN A 32 -15.82 14.63 -3.43
CA ASN A 32 -14.61 14.36 -4.15
C ASN A 32 -13.78 13.23 -3.52
N PRO A 33 -13.12 12.43 -4.35
CA PRO A 33 -12.27 11.32 -3.91
C PRO A 33 -11.13 11.81 -3.02
N ALA A 34 -10.71 10.99 -2.06
CA ALA A 34 -9.78 11.39 -1.00
C ALA A 34 -8.47 12.03 -1.51
N TRP A 35 -7.94 11.51 -2.62
CA TRP A 35 -6.70 12.01 -3.23
C TRP A 35 -6.83 13.47 -3.71
N LEU A 36 -8.00 13.89 -4.21
CA LEU A 36 -8.19 15.24 -4.72
C LEU A 36 -8.13 16.28 -3.60
N GLY A 37 -8.63 15.94 -2.41
CA GLY A 37 -8.51 16.82 -1.25
C GLY A 37 -7.07 16.93 -0.75
N CYS A 38 -6.28 15.84 -0.80
CA CYS A 38 -4.85 15.91 -0.51
C CYS A 38 -4.12 16.87 -1.46
N CYS A 39 -4.39 16.80 -2.77
CA CYS A 39 -3.83 17.73 -3.76
C CYS A 39 -4.14 19.19 -3.41
N ARG A 40 -5.41 19.48 -3.08
CA ARG A 40 -5.86 20.85 -2.76
C ARG A 40 -5.17 21.43 -1.52
N LEU A 41 -4.74 20.57 -0.60
CA LEU A 41 -3.99 20.95 0.60
C LEU A 41 -2.48 21.07 0.36
N GLY A 42 -2.00 20.87 -0.87
CA GLY A 42 -0.58 20.98 -1.24
C GLY A 42 0.23 19.70 -1.00
N PHE A 43 -0.42 18.58 -0.68
CA PHE A 43 0.28 17.30 -0.61
C PHE A 43 0.54 16.75 -2.00
N ALA A 44 1.73 16.17 -2.19
CA ALA A 44 2.01 15.36 -3.37
C ALA A 44 1.15 14.09 -3.35
N VAL A 45 0.51 13.77 -4.47
CA VAL A 45 -0.20 12.51 -4.69
C VAL A 45 0.48 11.73 -5.81
N ASN A 46 0.27 10.42 -5.83
CA ASN A 46 0.84 9.59 -6.88
C ASN A 46 0.15 9.92 -8.23
N PRO A 47 0.89 10.24 -9.31
CA PRO A 47 0.32 10.52 -10.62
C PRO A 47 -0.44 9.32 -11.22
N GLU A 48 -0.18 8.11 -10.73
CA GLU A 48 -0.84 6.87 -11.14
C GLU A 48 -2.18 6.60 -10.45
N PHE A 49 -2.66 7.53 -9.62
CA PHE A 49 -4.01 7.46 -9.08
C PHE A 49 -5.04 7.57 -10.21
N ARG A 50 -5.93 6.57 -10.28
CA ARG A 50 -7.00 6.52 -11.28
C ARG A 50 -8.32 6.14 -10.62
N VAL A 51 -9.37 6.89 -10.92
CA VAL A 51 -10.75 6.50 -10.61
C VAL A 51 -11.19 5.51 -11.69
N CYS A 52 -11.64 4.33 -11.27
CA CYS A 52 -12.02 3.24 -12.17
C CYS A 52 -13.49 2.84 -11.90
N SER A 53 -14.25 2.61 -12.97
CA SER A 53 -15.64 2.18 -12.94
C SER A 53 -15.73 0.66 -13.12
N GLY A 54 -15.57 -0.07 -12.01
CA GLY A 54 -15.72 -1.52 -11.98
C GLY A 54 -14.42 -2.31 -12.13
N ALA A 55 -14.53 -3.64 -12.11
CA ALA A 55 -13.39 -4.54 -11.97
C ALA A 55 -12.50 -4.62 -13.21
N GLN A 56 -13.09 -4.52 -14.41
CA GLN A 56 -12.34 -4.59 -15.67
C GLN A 56 -11.35 -3.43 -15.79
N GLU A 57 -11.76 -2.21 -15.47
CA GLU A 57 -10.88 -1.03 -15.49
C GLU A 57 -9.77 -1.13 -14.44
N LEU A 58 -10.07 -1.66 -13.26
CA LEU A 58 -9.07 -1.90 -12.22
C LEU A 58 -8.00 -2.89 -12.70
N LEU A 59 -8.41 -4.00 -13.31
CA LEU A 59 -7.49 -5.02 -13.84
C LEU A 59 -6.65 -4.49 -15.01
N ALA A 60 -7.26 -3.72 -15.92
CA ALA A 60 -6.54 -3.10 -17.02
C ALA A 60 -5.47 -2.11 -16.51
N HIS A 61 -5.78 -1.30 -15.49
CA HIS A 61 -4.81 -0.40 -14.87
C HIS A 61 -3.71 -1.16 -14.14
N TRP A 62 -4.05 -2.26 -13.47
CA TRP A 62 -3.06 -3.14 -12.84
C TRP A 62 -2.08 -3.74 -13.84
N GLN A 63 -2.56 -4.21 -15.00
CA GLN A 63 -1.71 -4.75 -16.07
C GLN A 63 -0.81 -3.66 -16.68
N ASP A 64 -1.33 -2.45 -16.88
CA ASP A 64 -0.54 -1.30 -17.36
C ASP A 64 0.61 -0.98 -16.39
N ILE A 65 0.32 -0.86 -15.10
CA ILE A 65 1.31 -0.56 -14.07
C ILE A 65 2.33 -1.69 -13.93
N GLU A 66 1.90 -2.95 -14.00
CA GLU A 66 2.81 -4.10 -14.00
C GLU A 66 3.80 -4.02 -15.16
N ALA A 67 3.31 -3.75 -16.38
CA ALA A 67 4.13 -3.73 -17.59
C ALA A 67 5.21 -2.63 -17.57
N ARG A 68 4.91 -1.47 -16.97
CA ARG A 68 5.85 -0.34 -16.86
C ARG A 68 6.41 -0.12 -15.46
N ARG A 69 6.29 -1.11 -14.58
CA ARG A 69 6.74 -1.03 -13.17
C ARG A 69 8.17 -0.55 -13.04
N ALA A 70 9.06 -1.04 -13.90
CA ALA A 70 10.48 -0.67 -13.93
C ALA A 70 10.74 0.81 -14.32
N LEU A 71 9.76 1.50 -14.91
CA LEU A 71 9.88 2.87 -15.42
C LEU A 71 9.35 3.93 -14.45
N LEU A 72 8.73 3.55 -13.33
CA LEU A 72 8.08 4.47 -12.41
C LEU A 72 9.05 5.37 -11.62
N GLY A 73 10.33 5.00 -11.56
CA GLY A 73 11.34 5.70 -10.77
C GLY A 73 11.22 5.50 -9.25
N TYR A 74 10.37 4.56 -8.83
CA TYR A 74 10.21 4.09 -7.45
C TYR A 74 9.70 2.66 -7.44
N ASP A 75 9.98 1.92 -6.37
CA ASP A 75 9.53 0.54 -6.22
C ASP A 75 8.08 0.47 -5.73
N VAL A 76 7.33 -0.49 -6.29
CA VAL A 76 5.98 -0.87 -5.87
C VAL A 76 5.87 -2.38 -5.79
N ASP A 77 5.07 -2.92 -4.88
CA ASP A 77 4.81 -4.37 -4.74
C ASP A 77 3.39 -4.77 -5.18
N GLY A 78 2.60 -3.81 -5.67
CA GLY A 78 1.23 -4.02 -6.13
C GLY A 78 0.45 -2.71 -6.25
N MET A 79 -0.86 -2.85 -6.35
CA MET A 79 -1.81 -1.73 -6.30
C MET A 79 -2.77 -1.86 -5.13
N VAL A 80 -3.33 -0.75 -4.68
CA VAL A 80 -4.39 -0.74 -3.66
C VAL A 80 -5.69 -0.26 -4.29
N TYR A 81 -6.70 -1.11 -4.26
CA TYR A 81 -8.06 -0.75 -4.67
C TYR A 81 -8.81 -0.23 -3.45
N LYS A 82 -9.57 0.85 -3.65
CA LYS A 82 -10.33 1.52 -2.58
C LYS A 82 -11.72 1.87 -3.10
N VAL A 83 -12.73 1.66 -2.27
CA VAL A 83 -14.07 2.23 -2.52
C VAL A 83 -13.93 3.75 -2.48
N ASP A 84 -14.35 4.43 -3.54
CA ASP A 84 -14.09 5.87 -3.69
C ASP A 84 -14.92 6.74 -2.72
N ALA A 85 -16.18 6.34 -2.50
CA ALA A 85 -17.12 7.08 -1.67
C ALA A 85 -16.82 6.93 -0.16
N LEU A 86 -16.56 8.06 0.51
CA LEU A 86 -16.16 8.10 1.92
C LEU A 86 -17.26 7.63 2.89
N ASP A 87 -18.53 7.87 2.57
CA ASP A 87 -19.67 7.38 3.34
C ASP A 87 -19.75 5.84 3.31
N TYR A 88 -19.41 5.22 2.17
CA TYR A 88 -19.31 3.77 2.05
C TYR A 88 -18.11 3.23 2.81
N GLN A 89 -16.96 3.92 2.78
CA GLN A 89 -15.81 3.54 3.61
C GLN A 89 -16.17 3.54 5.10
N ASN A 90 -16.84 4.59 5.57
CA ASN A 90 -17.30 4.71 6.96
C ASN A 90 -18.27 3.57 7.33
N ARG A 91 -19.23 3.25 6.45
CA ARG A 91 -20.19 2.17 6.67
C ARG A 91 -19.56 0.78 6.65
N LEU A 92 -18.61 0.55 5.74
CA LEU A 92 -17.90 -0.72 5.63
C LEU A 92 -16.98 -0.94 6.84
N GLY A 93 -16.36 0.13 7.34
CA GLY A 93 -15.55 0.12 8.56
C GLY A 93 -14.29 -0.74 8.44
N PHE A 94 -13.84 -1.23 9.58
CA PHE A 94 -12.60 -1.98 9.74
C PHE A 94 -12.86 -3.32 10.45
N VAL A 95 -12.10 -4.34 10.06
CA VAL A 95 -11.82 -5.49 10.93
C VAL A 95 -10.58 -5.20 11.76
N SER A 96 -10.25 -6.05 12.74
CA SER A 96 -9.20 -5.81 13.76
C SER A 96 -7.90 -5.15 13.26
N ARG A 97 -7.45 -5.45 12.03
CA ARG A 97 -6.18 -4.91 11.48
C ARG A 97 -6.29 -4.33 10.07
N ALA A 98 -7.47 -4.28 9.45
CA ALA A 98 -7.60 -3.89 8.05
C ALA A 98 -8.96 -3.26 7.73
N PRO A 99 -9.02 -2.27 6.81
CA PRO A 99 -10.28 -1.75 6.30
C PRO A 99 -11.03 -2.80 5.47
N ARG A 100 -12.36 -2.76 5.48
CA ARG A 100 -13.21 -3.60 4.61
C ARG A 100 -13.43 -3.00 3.22
N TRP A 101 -13.05 -1.74 3.03
CA TRP A 101 -13.26 -0.96 1.82
C TRP A 101 -12.00 -0.82 0.95
N ALA A 102 -10.89 -1.45 1.32
CA ALA A 102 -9.67 -1.45 0.53
C ALA A 102 -8.97 -2.81 0.55
N ILE A 103 -8.29 -3.13 -0.54
CA ILE A 103 -7.50 -4.35 -0.69
C ILE A 103 -6.22 -4.07 -1.48
N ALA A 104 -5.12 -4.70 -1.07
CA ALA A 104 -3.86 -4.68 -1.82
C ALA A 104 -3.83 -5.86 -2.79
N HIS A 105 -3.71 -5.57 -4.09
CA HIS A 105 -3.52 -6.52 -5.17
C HIS A 105 -2.05 -6.54 -5.58
N LYS A 106 -1.31 -7.52 -5.06
CA LYS A 106 0.14 -7.63 -5.24
C LYS A 106 0.53 -8.10 -6.63
N PHE A 107 1.67 -7.62 -7.12
CA PHE A 107 2.30 -8.20 -8.29
C PHE A 107 2.82 -9.61 -7.96
N PRO A 108 2.94 -10.50 -8.97
CA PRO A 108 3.62 -11.77 -8.79
C PRO A 108 5.00 -11.55 -8.16
N ALA A 109 5.29 -12.30 -7.12
CA ALA A 109 6.63 -12.27 -6.52
C ALA A 109 7.64 -12.83 -7.51
N GLU A 110 8.83 -12.23 -7.57
CA GLU A 110 9.94 -12.83 -8.28
C GLU A 110 10.25 -14.20 -7.68
N GLN A 111 10.35 -15.21 -8.54
CA GLN A 111 10.66 -16.57 -8.15
C GLN A 111 12.11 -16.88 -8.50
N ALA A 112 12.82 -17.48 -7.56
CA ALA A 112 14.18 -17.97 -7.77
C ALA A 112 14.29 -19.41 -7.26
N THR A 113 15.14 -20.20 -7.92
CA THR A 113 15.46 -21.57 -7.49
C THR A 113 16.77 -21.55 -6.71
N THR A 114 16.79 -22.26 -5.58
CA THR A 114 17.99 -22.48 -4.77
C THR A 114 18.02 -23.93 -4.30
N VAL A 115 19.16 -24.37 -3.74
CA VAL A 115 19.32 -25.70 -3.15
C VAL A 115 19.10 -25.60 -1.65
N LEU A 116 18.16 -26.40 -1.12
CA LEU A 116 17.96 -26.55 0.32
C LEU A 116 19.16 -27.30 0.91
N GLN A 117 19.89 -26.68 1.84
CA GLN A 117 21.08 -27.29 2.42
C GLN A 117 20.74 -28.07 3.69
N ASP A 118 19.94 -27.46 4.57
CA ASP A 118 19.54 -28.09 5.83
C ASP A 118 18.19 -27.54 6.33
N ILE A 119 17.63 -28.17 7.37
CA ILE A 119 16.42 -27.72 8.05
C ILE A 119 16.65 -27.64 9.56
N ASP A 120 16.58 -26.43 10.09
CA ASP A 120 16.57 -26.21 11.54
C ASP A 120 15.16 -26.40 12.11
N ILE A 121 15.07 -26.90 13.35
CA ILE A 121 13.82 -27.03 14.09
C ILE A 121 13.83 -26.06 15.28
N GLN A 122 12.91 -25.10 15.27
CA GLN A 122 12.68 -24.18 16.37
C GLN A 122 11.48 -24.61 17.22
N VAL A 123 11.63 -24.55 18.54
CA VAL A 123 10.55 -24.82 19.51
C VAL A 123 9.90 -23.50 19.91
N GLY A 124 8.62 -23.33 19.58
CA GLY A 124 7.82 -22.17 19.96
C GLY A 124 7.47 -22.16 21.45
N ARG A 125 7.01 -21.01 21.96
CA ARG A 125 6.62 -20.83 23.37
C ARG A 125 5.55 -21.81 23.88
N THR A 126 4.76 -22.40 22.98
CA THR A 126 3.73 -23.40 23.28
C THR A 126 4.18 -24.84 23.03
N GLY A 127 5.48 -25.06 22.75
CA GLY A 127 6.03 -26.37 22.40
C GLY A 127 5.86 -26.75 20.92
N ALA A 128 5.26 -25.88 20.10
CA ALA A 128 5.08 -26.13 18.67
C ALA A 128 6.44 -26.14 17.95
N LEU A 129 6.72 -27.21 17.20
CA LEU A 129 7.95 -27.36 16.40
C LEU A 129 7.77 -26.72 15.02
N ARG A 130 8.63 -25.76 14.68
CA ARG A 130 8.63 -25.06 13.38
C ARG A 130 9.91 -25.37 12.62
N ARG A 131 9.76 -25.88 11.39
CA ARG A 131 10.86 -26.14 10.46
C ARG A 131 11.24 -24.86 9.72
N LEU A 132 12.52 -24.56 9.66
CA LEU A 132 13.07 -23.43 8.91
C LEU A 132 14.12 -23.96 7.93
N PRO A 133 13.90 -23.81 6.61
CA PRO A 133 14.90 -24.16 5.61
C PRO A 133 16.04 -23.14 5.62
N ASN A 134 17.29 -23.62 5.62
CA ASN A 134 18.51 -22.84 5.44
C ASN A 134 19.20 -23.19 4.12
#